data_AF-E2B416-F1
#
_entry.id   AF-E2B416-F1
#
_cell.length_a   1.000
_cell.length_b   1.000
_cell.length_c   1.000
_cell.angle_alpha   90.00
_cell.angle_beta   90.00
_cell.angle_gamma   90.00
#
_symmetry.space_group_name_H-M   'P 1'
#
loop_
_entity.id
_entity.type
_entity.pdbx_description
1 polymer ?
#
loop_
_entity_poly.entity_id
_entity_poly.type
_entity_poly.pdbx_seq_one_letter_code
_entity_poly.pdbx_strand_id
1 'polypeptide(L)' 'LGWSTVGVSLLMARPAQCFRCWGLGHTRNACRASTDRGGLCYRYGQGGHIARECDNAPSCAVCREAGREA' A
#
# COMPACT_ATOMS: atom_id res chain seq x y z
N LEU A 1 33.54 -10.84 -20.82
CA LEU A 1 32.28 -10.44 -20.15
C LEU A 1 31.15 -11.17 -20.86
N GLY A 2 30.51 -12.13 -20.20
CA GLY A 2 29.52 -13.03 -20.82
C GLY A 2 28.10 -12.74 -20.32
N TRP A 3 27.11 -13.15 -21.09
CA TRP A 3 25.70 -13.08 -20.72
C TRP A 3 25.32 -14.27 -19.83
N SER A 4 24.55 -14.03 -18.78
CA SER A 4 23.94 -15.06 -17.94
C SER A 4 22.43 -15.08 -18.14
N THR A 5 21.86 -16.28 -18.27
CA THR A 5 20.41 -16.49 -18.35
C THR A 5 19.83 -16.76 -16.96
N VAL A 6 18.76 -16.05 -16.60
CA VAL A 6 17.98 -16.28 -15.38
C VAL A 6 16.56 -16.69 -15.74
N GLY A 7 16.04 -17.72 -15.07
CA GLY A 7 14.65 -18.13 -15.21
C GLY A 7 13.72 -17.17 -14.47
N VAL A 8 12.65 -16.74 -15.12
CA VAL A 8 11.57 -15.96 -14.49
C VAL A 8 10.28 -16.78 -14.52
N SER A 9 9.55 -16.78 -13.40
CA SER A 9 8.21 -17.34 -13.31
C SER A 9 7.20 -16.21 -13.26
N LEU A 10 6.19 -16.25 -14.13
CA LEU A 10 5.13 -15.25 -14.13
C LEU A 10 4.21 -15.46 -12.93
N LEU A 11 4.15 -14.45 -12.05
CA LEU A 11 3.20 -14.42 -10.94
C LEU A 11 1.85 -13.87 -11.43
N MET A 12 0.78 -14.23 -10.71
CA MET A 12 -0.54 -13.61 -10.91
C MET A 12 -0.45 -12.09 -10.77
N ALA A 13 -1.23 -11.38 -11.59
CA ALA A 13 -1.28 -9.93 -11.56
C ALA A 13 -1.72 -9.42 -10.18
N ARG A 14 -0.93 -8.52 -9.60
CA ARG A 14 -1.29 -7.89 -8.32
C ARG A 14 -2.52 -7.00 -8.52
N PRO A 15 -3.54 -7.09 -7.65
CA PRO A 15 -4.72 -6.23 -7.78
C PRO A 15 -4.33 -4.76 -7.67
N ALA A 16 -5.06 -3.91 -8.41
CA ALA A 16 -4.88 -2.46 -8.33
C ALA A 16 -5.11 -1.98 -6.89
N GLN A 17 -4.22 -1.12 -6.40
CA GLN A 17 -4.35 -0.51 -5.08
C GLN A 17 -4.72 0.96 -5.21
N CYS A 18 -5.69 1.39 -4.42
CA CYS A 18 -6.11 2.77 -4.34
C CYS A 18 -5.34 3.50 -3.25
N PHE A 19 -4.43 4.39 -3.61
CA PHE A 19 -3.64 5.16 -2.64
C PHE A 19 -4.43 6.26 -1.91
N ARG A 20 -5.70 6.48 -2.27
CA ARG A 20 -6.60 7.39 -1.54
C ARG A 20 -7.26 6.69 -0.37
N CYS A 21 -7.97 5.58 -0.60
CA CYS A 21 -8.70 4.88 0.47
C CYS A 21 -7.96 3.66 1.02
N TRP A 22 -6.87 3.24 0.38
CA TRP A 22 -6.07 2.04 0.67
C TRP A 22 -6.79 0.71 0.40
N GLY A 23 -7.88 0.74 -0.37
CA GLY A 23 -8.58 -0.45 -0.87
C GLY A 23 -7.90 -1.08 -2.08
N LEU A 24 -8.29 -2.33 -2.38
CA LEU A 24 -7.86 -3.08 -3.56
C LEU A 24 -8.95 -3.10 -4.65
N GLY A 25 -8.55 -3.47 -5.87
CA GLY A 25 -9.44 -3.64 -7.03
C GLY A 25 -9.71 -2.36 -7.84
N HIS A 26 -9.16 -1.21 -7.44
CA HIS A 26 -9.34 0.06 -8.15
C HIS A 26 -8.17 1.03 -7.89
N THR A 27 -8.09 2.09 -8.69
CA THR A 27 -7.11 3.18 -8.52
C THR A 27 -7.77 4.44 -7.96
N ARG A 28 -6.98 5.47 -7.62
CA ARG A 28 -7.48 6.75 -7.08
C ARG A 28 -8.59 7.37 -7.93
N ASN A 29 -8.46 7.32 -9.26
CA ASN A 29 -9.41 7.93 -10.20
C ASN A 29 -10.79 7.25 -10.17
N ALA A 30 -10.85 5.96 -9.85
CA ALA A 30 -12.08 5.19 -9.76
C ALA A 30 -12.60 5.06 -8.30
N CYS A 31 -11.98 5.76 -7.35
CA CYS A 31 -12.31 5.62 -5.93
C CYS A 31 -13.62 6.35 -5.57
N ARG A 32 -14.59 5.58 -5.05
CA ARG A 32 -15.88 6.08 -4.56
C ARG A 32 -16.01 6.09 -3.03
N ALA A 33 -14.94 5.71 -2.31
CA ALA A 33 -14.96 5.72 -0.86
C ALA A 33 -14.99 7.16 -0.32
N SER A 34 -15.72 7.37 0.78
CA SER A 34 -15.73 8.65 1.50
C SER A 34 -14.44 8.89 2.28
N THR A 35 -13.81 7.82 2.78
CA THR A 35 -12.57 7.93 3.54
C THR A 35 -11.37 8.27 2.67
N ASP A 36 -10.61 9.28 3.09
CA ASP A 36 -9.34 9.66 2.49
C ASP A 36 -8.18 9.44 3.47
N ARG A 37 -7.26 8.58 3.06
CA ARG A 37 -6.01 8.22 3.74
C ARG A 37 -4.79 8.65 2.92
N GLY A 38 -4.97 9.41 1.85
CA GLY A 38 -3.89 9.81 0.93
C GLY A 38 -2.83 10.70 1.58
N GLY A 39 -3.16 11.40 2.67
CA GLY A 39 -2.22 12.20 3.47
C GLY A 39 -1.59 11.46 4.65
N LEU A 40 -1.92 10.18 4.85
CA LEU A 40 -1.36 9.38 5.94
C LEU A 40 -0.08 8.69 5.49
N CYS A 41 0.86 8.54 6.42
CA CYS A 41 2.05 7.73 6.23
C CYS A 41 1.64 6.30 5.88
N TYR A 42 2.02 5.82 4.70
CA TYR A 42 1.66 4.48 4.20
C TYR A 42 2.12 3.34 5.12
N ARG A 43 3.16 3.57 5.95
CA ARG A 43 3.71 2.57 6.88
C ARG A 43 2.92 2.46 8.19
N TYR A 44 2.42 3.56 8.74
CA TYR A 44 1.82 3.61 10.08
C TYR A 44 0.35 4.12 10.13
N GLY A 45 -0.13 4.70 9.03
CA GLY A 45 -1.51 5.14 8.94
C GLY A 45 -1.84 6.38 9.76
N GLN A 46 -0.86 7.26 9.99
CA GLN A 46 -1.01 8.57 10.63
C GLN A 46 -0.32 9.67 9.81
N GLY A 47 -0.78 10.91 9.92
CA GLY A 47 -0.18 12.05 9.24
C GLY A 47 1.09 12.58 9.93
N GLY A 48 1.69 13.61 9.34
CA GLY A 48 2.84 14.35 9.91
C GLY A 48 4.20 13.98 9.34
N HIS A 49 4.32 12.89 8.58
CA HIS A 49 5.54 12.50 7.87
C HIS A 49 5.20 11.60 6.68
N ILE A 50 6.14 11.45 5.74
CA ILE A 50 6.03 10.47 4.65
C ILE A 50 6.59 9.11 5.07
N ALA A 51 6.20 8.04 4.38
CA ALA A 51 6.63 6.67 4.71
C ALA A 51 8.15 6.49 4.77
N ARG A 52 8.91 7.28 3.99
CA ARG A 52 10.37 7.26 3.98
C ARG A 52 10.99 7.76 5.29
N GLU A 53 10.29 8.63 6.02
CA GLU A 53 10.73 9.23 7.29
C GLU A 53 10.07 8.53 8.49
N CYS A 54 9.36 7.42 8.25
CA CYS A 54 8.61 6.73 9.29
C CYS A 54 9.50 5.76 10.08
N ASP A 55 9.74 6.10 11.35
CA ASP A 55 10.43 5.26 12.32
C ASP A 55 9.49 4.38 13.16
N ASN A 56 8.17 4.57 13.02
CA ASN A 56 7.18 3.77 13.73
C ASN A 56 7.13 2.32 13.23
N ALA A 57 6.72 1.41 14.11
CA ALA A 57 6.36 0.05 13.73
C ALA A 57 5.28 0.06 12.64
N PRO A 58 5.31 -0.88 11.67
CA PRO A 58 4.31 -0.94 10.62
C PRO A 58 2.91 -1.13 11.23
N SER A 59 1.98 -0.27 10.86
CA SER A 59 0.58 -0.35 11.27
C SER A 59 -0.28 0.11 10.11
N CYS A 60 -0.98 -0.83 9.47
CA CYS A 60 -1.88 -0.50 8.39
C CYS A 60 -3.19 0.07 8.97
N ALA A 61 -3.56 1.29 8.58
CA ALA A 61 -4.82 1.91 9.00
C ALA A 61 -6.05 1.04 8.68
N VAL A 62 -6.05 0.37 7.52
CA VAL A 62 -7.15 -0.53 7.12
C VAL A 62 -7.19 -1.78 7.98
N CYS A 63 -6.04 -2.39 8.29
CA CYS A 63 -5.98 -3.57 9.17
C CYS A 63 -6.41 -3.23 10.60
N ARG A 64 -5.94 -2.09 11.12
CA ARG A 64 -6.29 -1.57 12.44
C ARG A 64 -7.80 -1.35 12.57
N GLU A 65 -8.43 -0.73 11.58
CA GLU A 65 -9.89 -0.55 11.56
C GLU A 65 -10.64 -1.89 11.44
N ALA A 66 -10.06 -2.88 10.77
CA ALA A 66 -10.60 -4.22 10.66
C ALA A 66 -10.30 -5.13 11.88
N GLY A 67 -9.63 -4.62 12.92
CA GLY A 67 -9.25 -5.39 14.11
C GLY A 67 -8.17 -6.45 13.86
N ARG A 68 -7.36 -6.29 12.81
CA ARG A 68 -6.27 -7.19 12.45
C ARG A 68 -4.93 -6.58 12.86
N GLU A 69 -4.11 -7.36 13.56
CA GLU A 69 -2.75 -6.99 13.89
C GLU A 69 -1.87 -7.04 12.63
N ALA A 70 -0.92 -6.11 12.53
CA ALA A 70 -0.09 -5.88 11.34
C ALA A 70 1.22 -6.66 11.38
#